data_AF-A0A3B8QQV9-F1
#
_entry.id   AF-A0A3B8QQV9-F1
#
_cell.length_a   1.000
_cell.length_b   1.000
_cell.length_c   1.000
_cell.angle_alpha   90.00
_cell.angle_beta   90.00
_cell.angle_gamma   90.00
#
_symmetry.space_group_name_H-M   'P 1'
#
loop_
_entity.id
_entity.type
_entity.pdbx_description
1 polymer ?
#
loop_
_entity_poly.entity_id
_entity_poly.type
_entity_poly.pdbx_seq_one_letter_code
_entity_poly.pdbx_strand_id
1 'polypeptide(L)'
;GIFLNRKNIIILLMSVELMLLAVNINLVAFSSFLGDLVGQVFTLFVLTVAAAEAAIGLAILVCFFRNRGTIAVEDVNVMKG
;
A
#
# COMPACT_ATOMS: atom_id res chain seq x y z
N GLY A 1 0.23 8.92 -8.46
CA GLY A 1 0.91 7.68 -8.86
C GLY A 1 -0.05 6.65 -9.42
N ILE A 2 -0.98 6.18 -8.58
CA ILE A 2 -1.88 5.03 -8.82
C ILE A 2 -2.63 5.08 -10.17
N PHE A 3 -3.21 6.22 -10.53
CA PHE A 3 -4.00 6.33 -11.77
C PHE A 3 -3.16 6.47 -13.05
N LEU A 4 -1.91 6.92 -12.95
CA LEU A 4 -1.04 7.18 -14.10
C LEU A 4 -0.13 5.97 -14.40
N ASN A 5 0.41 5.33 -13.35
CA ASN A 5 1.34 4.21 -13.47
C ASN A 5 0.66 2.85 -13.22
N ARG A 6 -0.44 2.58 -13.91
CA ARG A 6 -1.21 1.32 -13.77
C ARG A 6 -0.44 0.09 -14.28
N LYS A 7 0.60 0.31 -15.09
CA LYS A 7 1.36 -0.77 -15.72
C LYS A 7 2.21 -1.55 -14.72
N ASN A 8 2.75 -0.93 -13.67
CA ASN A 8 3.66 -1.57 -12.72
C ASN A 8 3.01 -1.71 -11.34
N ILE A 9 2.68 -2.93 -10.94
CA ILE A 9 2.07 -3.22 -9.62
C ILE A 9 2.95 -2.71 -8.47
N ILE A 10 4.28 -2.81 -8.60
CA ILE A 10 5.23 -2.36 -7.57
C ILE A 10 5.08 -0.86 -7.31
N ILE A 11 4.90 -0.05 -8.35
CA ILE A 11 4.73 1.41 -8.22
C ILE A 11 3.38 1.73 -7.55
N LEU A 12 2.37 0.89 -7.78
CA LEU A 12 1.08 1.01 -7.13
C LEU A 12 1.19 0.72 -5.64
N LEU A 13 1.82 -0.40 -5.24
CA LEU A 13 2.06 -0.74 -3.84
C LEU A 13 2.87 0.35 -3.13
N MET A 14 3.96 0.82 -3.75
CA MET A 14 4.75 1.93 -3.19
C MET A 14 3.94 3.23 -3.02
N SER A 15 3.00 3.50 -3.94
CA SER A 15 2.12 4.66 -3.81
C SER A 15 1.18 4.53 -2.62
N VAL A 16 0.71 3.33 -2.30
CA VAL A 16 -0.15 3.07 -1.12
C VAL A 16 0.65 3.24 0.17
N GLU A 17 1.85 2.69 0.24
CA GLU A 17 2.75 2.88 1.39
C GLU A 17 3.02 4.36 1.68
N LEU A 18 3.28 5.17 0.64
CA LEU A 18 3.48 6.60 0.81
C LEU A 18 2.24 7.33 1.32
N MET A 19 1.04 6.90 0.93
CA MET A 19 -0.21 7.47 1.47
C MET A 19 -0.40 7.08 2.94
N LEU A 20 -0.14 5.82 3.31
CA LEU A 20 -0.22 5.37 4.70
C LEU A 20 0.82 6.09 5.57
N LEU A 21 2.03 6.33 5.07
CA LEU A 21 3.04 7.12 5.76
C LEU A 21 2.56 8.56 6.01
N ALA A 22 1.95 9.21 5.01
CA ALA A 22 1.42 10.56 5.16
C ALA A 22 0.31 10.63 6.23
N VAL A 23 -0.57 9.62 6.28
CA VAL A 23 -1.60 9.51 7.32
C VAL A 23 -0.98 9.34 8.71
N ASN A 24 0.05 8.49 8.84
CA ASN A 24 0.77 8.30 10.11
C ASN A 24 1.43 9.59 10.61
N ILE A 25 2.09 10.35 9.73
CA ILE A 25 2.68 11.65 10.08
C ILE A 25 1.59 12.61 10.57
N ASN A 26 0.43 12.63 9.91
CA ASN A 26 -0.68 13.49 10.29
C ASN A 26 -1.24 13.14 11.68
N LEU A 27 -1.41 11.86 11.98
CA LEU A 27 -1.86 11.37 13.29
C LEU A 27 -0.88 11.77 14.40
N VAL A 28 0.43 11.60 14.18
CA VAL A 28 1.46 12.00 15.16
C VAL A 28 1.51 13.52 15.33
N ALA A 29 1.37 14.29 14.24
CA ALA A 29 1.36 15.75 14.29
C ALA A 29 0.17 16.28 15.10
N PHE A 30 -1.04 15.76 14.86
CA PHE A 30 -2.22 16.13 15.66
C PHE A 30 -2.12 15.65 17.11
N SER A 31 -1.62 14.45 17.34
CA SER A 31 -1.35 13.93 18.70
C SER A 31 -0.43 14.86 19.48
N SER A 32 0.66 15.33 18.85
CA SER A 32 1.59 16.29 19.46
C SER A 32 0.96 17.67 19.68
N PHE A 33 0.18 18.17 18.72
CA PHE A 33 -0.45 19.49 18.81
C PHE A 33 -1.54 19.57 19.89
N LEU A 34 -2.36 18.52 20.03
CA LEU A 34 -3.42 18.46 21.04
C LEU A 34 -2.91 17.95 22.41
N GLY A 35 -1.69 17.43 22.47
CA GLY A 35 -1.12 16.82 23.68
C GLY A 35 -1.78 15.48 24.07
N ASP A 36 -2.36 14.77 23.11
CA ASP A 36 -3.09 13.51 23.32
C ASP A 36 -2.34 12.33 22.70
N LEU A 37 -2.10 11.26 23.48
CA LEU A 37 -1.39 10.06 23.04
C LEU A 37 -2.19 9.16 22.08
N VAL A 38 -3.49 9.36 21.93
CA VAL A 38 -4.35 8.48 21.09
C VAL A 38 -3.83 8.41 19.65
N GLY A 39 -3.41 9.53 19.04
CA GLY A 39 -2.91 9.52 17.67
C GLY A 39 -1.61 8.73 17.50
N GLN A 40 -0.70 8.76 18.49
CA GLN A 40 0.51 7.94 18.49
C GLN A 40 0.20 6.44 18.62
N VAL A 41 -0.76 6.07 19.48
CA VAL A 41 -1.20 4.67 19.62
C VAL A 41 -1.82 4.16 18.32
N PHE A 42 -2.67 4.96 17.68
CA PHE A 42 -3.30 4.60 16.42
C PHE A 42 -2.29 4.46 15.27
N THR A 43 -1.27 5.31 15.24
CA THR A 43 -0.13 5.22 14.30
C THR A 43 0.54 3.84 14.36
N LEU A 44 0.73 3.27 15.56
CA LEU A 44 1.35 1.96 15.73
C LEU A 44 0.49 0.82 15.14
N PHE A 45 -0.84 0.91 15.28
CA PHE A 45 -1.78 0.00 14.64
C PHE A 45 -1.78 0.14 13.11
N VAL A 46 -1.71 1.36 12.58
CA VAL A 46 -1.65 1.58 11.13
C VAL A 46 -0.35 0.99 10.55
N LEU A 47 0.79 1.16 11.22
CA LEU A 47 2.07 0.57 10.78
C LEU A 47 2.04 -0.96 10.73
N THR A 48 1.38 -1.62 11.69
CA THR A 48 1.24 -3.08 11.68
C THR A 48 0.32 -3.57 10.56
N VAL A 49 -0.77 -2.85 10.29
CA VAL A 49 -1.66 -3.14 9.14
C VAL A 49 -0.93 -2.92 7.81
N ALA A 50 -0.17 -1.83 7.68
CA ALA A 50 0.63 -1.55 6.47
C ALA A 50 1.64 -2.67 6.19
N ALA A 51 2.34 -3.15 7.21
CA ALA A 51 3.26 -4.28 7.06
C ALA A 51 2.55 -5.57 6.59
N ALA A 52 1.34 -5.84 7.11
CA ALA A 52 0.53 -6.98 6.68
C ALA A 52 0.04 -6.81 5.23
N GLU A 53 -0.41 -5.62 4.85
CA GLU A 53 -0.83 -5.30 3.48
C GLU A 53 0.32 -5.52 2.49
N ALA A 54 1.51 -4.98 2.77
CA ALA A 54 2.69 -5.11 1.93
C ALA A 54 3.08 -6.59 1.70
N ALA A 55 3.02 -7.41 2.76
CA ALA A 55 3.31 -8.83 2.67
C ALA A 55 2.30 -9.57 1.76
N ILE A 56 1.01 -9.27 1.91
CA ILE A 56 -0.06 -9.86 1.08
C ILE A 56 0.07 -9.39 -0.38
N GLY A 57 0.27 -8.08 -0.59
CA GLY A 57 0.42 -7.49 -1.91
C GLY A 57 1.60 -8.08 -2.68
N LEU A 58 2.73 -8.29 -2.01
CA LEU A 58 3.89 -8.94 -2.61
C LEU A 58 3.65 -10.44 -2.89
N ALA A 59 2.98 -11.16 -1.98
CA ALA A 59 2.65 -12.57 -2.18
C ALA A 59 1.76 -12.79 -3.42
N ILE A 60 0.76 -11.92 -3.61
CA ILE A 60 -0.10 -11.92 -4.80
C ILE A 60 0.73 -11.60 -6.04
N LEU A 61 1.61 -10.60 -5.98
CA LEU A 61 2.48 -10.22 -7.08
C LEU A 61 3.40 -11.38 -7.51
N VAL A 62 3.99 -12.10 -6.55
CA VAL A 62 4.85 -13.26 -6.84
C VAL A 62 4.05 -14.39 -7.49
N CYS A 63 2.83 -14.68 -7.01
CA CYS A 63 1.96 -15.68 -7.64
C CYS A 63 1.57 -15.29 -9.06
N PHE A 64 1.24 -14.01 -9.28
CA PHE A 64 0.90 -13.48 -10.59
C PHE A 64 2.10 -13.55 -11.55
N PHE A 65 3.29 -13.14 -11.09
CA PHE A 65 4.52 -13.20 -11.86
C PHE A 65 4.89 -14.65 -12.22
N ARG A 66 4.69 -15.60 -11.31
CA ARG A 66 4.95 -17.03 -11.58
C ARG A 66 4.02 -17.61 -12.64
N ASN A 67 2.79 -17.11 -12.76
CA ASN A 67 1.82 -17.60 -13.75
C ASN A 67 1.94 -16.91 -15.12
N ARG A 68 2.45 -15.67 -15.19
CA ARG A 68 2.45 -14.84 -16.42
C ARG A 68 3.83 -14.40 -16.90
N GLY A 69 4.87 -14.51 -16.08
CA GLY A 69 6.25 -14.08 -16.41
C GLY A 69 6.45 -12.57 -16.55
N THR A 70 5.42 -11.76 -16.32
CA THR A 70 5.45 -10.30 -16.43
C THR A 70 4.79 -9.63 -15.24
N ILE A 71 5.30 -8.45 -14.87
CA ILE A 71 4.79 -7.60 -13.78
C ILE A 71 3.75 -6.59 -14.33
N ALA A 72 3.57 -6.55 -15.66
CA ALA A 72 2.66 -5.62 -16.33
C ALA A 72 1.18 -5.99 -16.10
N VAL A 73 0.38 -5.04 -15.59
CA VAL A 73 -1.06 -5.24 -15.32
C VAL A 73 -1.92 -5.17 -16.58
N GLU A 74 -1.36 -4.83 -17.73
CA GLU A 74 -2.12 -4.65 -18.97
C GLU A 74 -2.71 -5.97 -19.53
N ASP A 75 -2.21 -7.13 -19.10
CA ASP A 75 -2.65 -8.45 -19.59
C ASP A 75 -3.75 -9.12 -18.73
N VAL A 76 -4.37 -8.42 -17.77
CA VAL A 76 -5.48 -8.97 -16.95
C VAL A 76 -6.82 -8.99 -17.73
N ASN A 77 -6.78 -8.91 -19.06
CA ASN A 77 -7.98 -8.90 -19.90
C ASN A 77 -8.62 -10.29 -20.14
N VAL A 78 -8.19 -11.33 -19.41
CA VAL A 78 -8.67 -12.72 -19.57
C VAL A 78 -10.01 -12.98 -18.84
N MET A 79 -10.52 -12.01 -18.08
CA MET A 79 -11.86 -12.07 -17.44
C MET A 79 -12.90 -11.18 -18.13
N LYS A 80 -12.71 -10.86 -19.41
CA LYS A 80 -13.80 -10.41 -20.27
C LYS A 80 -14.17 -11.57 -21.18
N GLY A 81 -15.16 -12.34 -20.73
CA GLY A 81 -16.04 -13.06 -21.66
C GLY A 81 -16.86 -12.06 -22.47
#